data_AF-A0AAP8PQ73-F1
#
_entry.id   AF-A0AAP8PQ73-F1
#
_cell.length_a   1.000
_cell.length_b   1.000
_cell.length_c   1.000
_cell.angle_alpha   90.00
_cell.angle_beta   90.00
_cell.angle_gamma   90.00
#
_symmetry.space_group_name_H-M   'P 1'
#
loop_
_entity.id
_entity.type
_entity.pdbx_description
1 polymer ?
#
loop_
_entity_poly.entity_id
_entity_poly.type
_entity_poly.pdbx_seq_one_letter_code
_entity_poly.pdbx_strand_id
1 'polypeptide(L)'
;MDIKNVTVAGGGVLGSQIAFQAAFHDFDVTLYDISDDAIDKASKNLESLKDRYKEDLDASQDKVDKTYDSIQLTSELEDAVSQADIVIEAIPETLDIKTDFYTSLADVAPENTIFATNTSTLTPSDFKEATKREDRFLALHFANEVWNFNTAEVMGTEDTSEETYNTVVDFAEAMGMVSIPIKKEQPGYIQNSLLVPYLHAGEYLFVDDIADPHTIDKTWMKATNSEFGPFSALDTIGLNTSLNIVKNDYEKDQKDWQKKYMDKLQERIDDGKTGKAAGEGFYKYPNPLFEQEDFFNNPEEICNLTHGFNNVTVAGGGVLGSQIAFQVATGGFNVSLYDISDEAVEAAKNRVSNIKPQYKDDMNASDSDVDEIEGRISFFSDLQEAVKDADLVIEVVPENIKIKRSFYSDLRDVVPEKTIIASNTSTLKPSDFEEDTGRPEQFGALHFANHVWKNNTGEVMPGSKTTDDTYNKLLAFARDIHLVVLPVRREQPGYILNTLLVPFLNAGLDLNARGVAEPELIDKTWMIATGAPMGPFGIIDNVGLNTTKNIKEAEYEQTNDETDKKIVDLLQEKIDKGETGINEGKGFYDYSDGIPYNNPDFLK
;
A
#
# COMPACT_ATOMS: atom_id res chain seq x y z
N MET A 1 29.37 2.47 22.16
CA MET A 1 29.35 3.42 21.05
C MET A 1 30.41 4.48 21.26
N ASP A 2 31.28 4.64 20.27
CA ASP A 2 32.39 5.59 20.28
C ASP A 2 32.21 6.75 19.28
N ILE A 3 31.02 6.90 18.66
CA ILE A 3 30.73 8.04 17.77
C ILE A 3 30.29 9.25 18.60
N LYS A 4 30.97 10.38 18.43
CA LYS A 4 30.59 11.68 19.01
C LYS A 4 30.58 12.81 17.98
N ASN A 5 31.55 12.79 17.07
CA ASN A 5 31.78 13.80 16.04
C ASN A 5 31.22 13.30 14.71
N VAL A 6 30.19 13.97 14.20
CA VAL A 6 29.47 13.59 12.98
C VAL A 6 29.74 14.65 11.92
N THR A 7 30.27 14.24 10.77
CA THR A 7 30.30 15.08 9.58
C THR A 7 29.14 14.71 8.66
N VAL A 8 28.39 15.70 8.18
CA VAL A 8 27.41 15.51 7.11
C VAL A 8 27.90 16.25 5.87
N ALA A 9 28.09 15.53 4.77
CA ALA A 9 28.57 16.10 3.51
C ALA A 9 27.40 16.32 2.55
N GLY A 10 27.12 17.59 2.23
CA GLY A 10 26.01 18.04 1.40
C GLY A 10 24.93 18.75 2.23
N GLY A 11 24.77 20.05 2.06
CA GLY A 11 23.80 20.90 2.75
C GLY A 11 22.44 21.01 2.06
N GLY A 12 22.11 20.03 1.22
CA GLY A 12 20.80 19.93 0.56
C GLY A 12 19.67 19.67 1.55
N VAL A 13 18.49 19.33 1.02
CA VAL A 13 17.28 19.07 1.83
C VAL A 13 17.54 17.98 2.88
N LEU A 14 17.94 16.77 2.46
CA LEU A 14 18.19 15.67 3.39
C LEU A 14 19.42 15.87 4.27
N GLY A 15 20.56 16.31 3.71
CA GLY A 15 21.76 16.49 4.51
C GLY A 15 21.61 17.52 5.63
N SER A 16 20.86 18.61 5.40
CA SER A 16 20.50 19.56 6.47
C SER A 16 19.63 18.91 7.55
N GLN A 17 18.69 18.04 7.17
CA GLN A 17 17.85 17.31 8.12
C GLN A 17 18.65 16.31 8.97
N ILE A 18 19.53 15.54 8.34
CA ILE A 18 20.42 14.58 9.03
C ILE A 18 21.33 15.33 10.03
N ALA A 19 21.94 16.43 9.60
CA ALA A 19 22.78 17.25 10.46
C ALA A 19 22.01 17.83 11.66
N PHE A 20 20.81 18.37 11.42
CA PHE A 20 19.97 18.91 12.48
C PHE A 20 19.52 17.83 13.45
N GLN A 21 19.12 16.65 12.97
CA GLN A 21 18.71 15.51 13.80
C GLN A 21 19.84 15.03 14.70
N ALA A 22 21.04 14.83 14.14
CA ALA A 22 22.21 14.45 14.93
C ALA A 22 22.53 15.51 16.01
N ALA A 23 22.55 16.80 15.65
CA ALA A 23 22.80 17.88 16.62
C ALA A 23 21.68 18.00 17.67
N PHE A 24 20.43 17.72 17.29
CA PHE A 24 19.29 17.69 18.21
C PHE A 24 19.44 16.61 19.29
N HIS A 25 20.14 15.52 18.95
CA HIS A 25 20.52 14.44 19.87
C HIS A 25 21.92 14.61 20.48
N ASP A 26 22.40 15.85 20.55
CA ASP A 26 23.61 16.27 21.25
C ASP A 26 24.91 15.65 20.68
N PHE A 27 24.94 15.28 19.39
CA PHE A 27 26.18 14.99 18.68
C PHE A 27 26.91 16.28 18.26
N ASP A 28 28.24 16.21 18.17
CA ASP A 28 29.05 17.33 17.69
C ASP A 28 29.05 17.28 16.16
N VAL A 29 28.31 18.18 15.51
CA VAL A 29 28.04 18.11 14.07
C VAL A 29 28.82 19.17 13.29
N THR A 30 29.48 18.73 12.22
CA THR A 30 30.02 19.59 11.17
C THR A 30 29.30 19.29 9.85
N LEU A 31 28.68 20.30 9.23
CA LEU A 31 28.12 20.20 7.90
C LEU A 31 29.09 20.80 6.88
N TYR A 32 29.49 19.96 5.93
CA TYR A 32 30.34 20.33 4.80
C TYR A 32 29.51 20.50 3.53
N ASP A 33 29.85 21.49 2.71
CA ASP A 33 29.36 21.60 1.34
C ASP A 33 30.45 22.17 0.41
N ILE A 34 30.34 21.96 -0.89
CA ILE A 34 31.41 22.18 -1.87
C ILE A 34 31.82 23.65 -2.08
N SER A 35 31.10 24.61 -1.49
CA SER A 35 31.37 26.05 -1.63
C SER A 35 30.66 26.88 -0.56
N ASP A 36 31.15 28.09 -0.28
CA ASP A 36 30.51 29.06 0.60
C ASP A 36 29.05 29.37 0.20
N ASP A 37 28.78 29.47 -1.11
CA ASP A 37 27.41 29.69 -1.64
C ASP A 37 26.46 28.53 -1.29
N ALA A 38 26.98 27.30 -1.21
CA ALA A 38 26.21 26.13 -0.82
C ALA A 38 26.02 26.07 0.70
N ILE A 39 27.03 26.47 1.46
CA ILE A 39 26.94 26.65 2.92
C ILE A 39 25.89 27.70 3.32
N ASP A 40 25.83 28.83 2.60
CA ASP A 40 24.80 29.86 2.82
C ASP A 40 23.38 29.32 2.60
N LYS A 41 23.21 28.35 1.68
CA LYS A 41 21.92 27.67 1.47
C LYS A 41 21.64 26.65 2.57
N ALA A 42 22.65 25.87 2.97
CA ALA A 42 22.56 24.91 4.05
C ALA A 42 22.13 25.59 5.36
N SER A 43 22.72 26.75 5.69
CA SER A 43 22.36 27.54 6.86
C SER A 43 20.87 27.94 6.86
N LYS A 44 20.32 28.36 5.71
CA LYS A 44 18.88 28.68 5.58
C LYS A 44 18.00 27.45 5.73
N ASN A 45 18.42 26.32 5.17
CA ASN A 45 17.70 25.06 5.33
C ASN A 45 17.65 24.66 6.81
N LEU A 46 18.79 24.68 7.51
CA LEU A 46 18.88 24.42 8.95
C LEU A 46 18.01 25.37 9.78
N GLU A 47 18.01 26.67 9.45
CA GLU A 47 17.17 27.65 10.15
C GLU A 47 15.68 27.32 10.00
N SER A 48 15.25 26.90 8.80
CA SER A 48 13.85 26.52 8.54
C SER A 48 13.39 25.28 9.31
N LEU A 49 14.31 24.39 9.70
CA LEU A 49 13.99 23.19 10.47
C LEU A 49 13.59 23.49 11.91
N LYS A 50 13.99 24.66 12.47
CA LYS A 50 13.58 25.06 13.82
C LYS A 50 12.06 25.06 13.98
N ASP A 51 11.35 25.59 12.99
CA ASP A 51 9.89 25.66 13.03
C ASP A 51 9.26 24.27 12.93
N ARG A 52 9.80 23.40 12.06
CA ARG A 52 9.33 22.01 11.93
C ARG A 52 9.47 21.20 13.23
N TYR A 53 10.62 21.28 13.91
CA TYR A 53 10.83 20.57 15.18
C TYR A 53 9.96 21.12 16.32
N LYS A 54 9.65 22.43 16.31
CA LYS A 54 8.71 23.02 17.28
C LYS A 54 7.28 22.57 17.02
N GLU A 55 6.87 22.53 15.75
CA GLU A 55 5.52 22.15 15.34
C GLU A 55 5.25 20.66 15.52
N ASP A 56 6.20 19.82 15.09
CA ASP A 56 5.96 18.38 14.97
C ASP A 56 6.43 17.60 16.22
N LEU A 57 7.46 18.08 16.93
CA LEU A 57 8.00 17.43 18.13
C LEU A 57 7.79 18.21 19.44
N ASP A 58 7.02 19.29 19.41
CA ASP A 58 6.84 20.20 20.56
C ASP A 58 8.17 20.69 21.18
N ALA A 59 9.22 20.81 20.36
CA ALA A 59 10.54 21.23 20.84
C ALA A 59 10.51 22.66 21.39
N SER A 60 11.30 22.94 22.43
CA SER A 60 11.40 24.31 22.97
C SER A 60 12.24 25.20 22.06
N GLN A 61 11.93 26.51 22.04
CA GLN A 61 12.72 27.51 21.31
C GLN A 61 14.21 27.44 21.71
N ASP A 62 14.49 27.31 23.02
CA ASP A 62 15.85 27.17 23.54
C ASP A 62 16.58 25.92 23.02
N LYS A 63 15.88 24.79 22.80
CA LYS A 63 16.50 23.58 22.28
C LYS A 63 16.83 23.73 20.80
N VAL A 64 15.89 24.18 19.97
CA VAL A 64 16.12 24.34 18.52
C VAL A 64 17.17 25.42 18.21
N ASP A 65 17.26 26.47 19.02
CA ASP A 65 18.30 27.49 18.88
C ASP A 65 19.68 26.93 19.24
N LYS A 66 19.80 26.21 20.38
CA LYS A 66 21.05 25.53 20.75
C LYS A 66 21.48 24.49 19.73
N THR A 67 20.53 23.72 19.19
CA THR A 67 20.81 22.74 18.13
C THR A 67 21.38 23.42 16.90
N TYR A 68 20.72 24.46 16.38
CA TYR A 68 21.21 25.24 15.25
C TYR A 68 22.60 25.85 15.52
N ASP A 69 22.78 26.51 16.67
CA ASP A 69 24.03 27.19 17.03
C ASP A 69 25.20 26.21 17.26
N SER A 70 24.91 24.94 17.51
CA SER A 70 25.92 23.89 17.73
C SER A 70 26.53 23.32 16.44
N ILE A 71 25.84 23.49 15.30
CA ILE A 71 26.29 22.94 14.01
C ILE A 71 27.39 23.84 13.42
N GLN A 72 28.56 23.25 13.17
CA GLN A 72 29.66 23.92 12.48
C GLN A 72 29.47 23.82 10.97
N LEU A 73 29.70 24.92 10.25
CA LEU A 73 29.58 24.99 8.80
C LEU A 73 30.94 25.28 8.17
N THR A 74 31.33 24.53 7.14
CA THR A 74 32.59 24.77 6.43
C THR A 74 32.54 24.29 4.99
N SER A 75 33.24 24.99 4.09
CA SER A 75 33.48 24.52 2.72
C SER A 75 34.83 23.80 2.54
N GLU A 76 35.59 23.64 3.62
CA GLU A 76 36.90 23.00 3.59
C GLU A 76 36.79 21.55 4.09
N LEU A 77 36.97 20.59 3.18
CA LEU A 77 36.75 19.17 3.46
C LEU A 77 37.71 18.63 4.55
N GLU A 78 38.99 19.02 4.50
CA GLU A 78 39.99 18.59 5.49
C GLU A 78 39.63 19.07 6.91
N ASP A 79 39.17 20.32 7.05
CA ASP A 79 38.72 20.86 8.33
C ASP A 79 37.49 20.11 8.84
N ALA A 80 36.52 19.86 7.93
CA ALA A 80 35.27 19.19 8.27
C ALA A 80 35.47 17.82 8.90
N VAL A 81 36.42 17.05 8.38
CA VAL A 81 36.60 15.63 8.75
C VAL A 81 37.73 15.40 9.75
N SER A 82 38.48 16.43 10.11
CA SER A 82 39.69 16.35 10.93
C SER A 82 39.51 15.60 12.26
N GLN A 83 38.30 15.60 12.83
CA GLN A 83 37.92 14.88 14.06
C GLN A 83 36.71 13.96 13.87
N ALA A 84 36.30 13.68 12.63
CA ALA A 84 35.08 12.92 12.37
C ALA A 84 35.21 11.46 12.80
N ASP A 85 34.27 10.98 13.61
CA ASP A 85 34.10 9.57 13.91
C ASP A 85 33.30 8.88 12.78
N ILE A 86 32.32 9.60 12.21
CA ILE A 86 31.53 9.19 11.06
C ILE A 86 31.32 10.35 10.07
N VAL A 87 31.34 10.04 8.77
CA VAL A 87 30.95 10.96 7.69
C VAL A 87 29.73 10.39 6.98
N ILE A 88 28.62 11.12 6.97
CA ILE A 88 27.38 10.77 6.27
C ILE A 88 27.28 11.62 5.00
N GLU A 89 27.35 10.96 3.86
CA GLU A 89 27.33 11.59 2.54
C GLU A 89 25.89 11.72 2.01
N ALA A 90 25.47 12.95 1.70
CA ALA A 90 24.17 13.34 1.17
C ALA A 90 24.31 14.38 0.02
N ILE A 91 25.23 14.13 -0.90
CA ILE A 91 25.53 14.93 -2.10
C ILE A 91 24.73 14.41 -3.31
N PRO A 92 24.79 15.06 -4.49
CA PRO A 92 24.04 14.64 -5.68
C PRO A 92 24.18 13.14 -6.03
N GLU A 93 23.05 12.52 -6.38
CA GLU A 93 22.90 11.08 -6.68
C GLU A 93 23.48 10.71 -8.06
N THR A 94 24.79 10.85 -8.23
CA THR A 94 25.50 10.39 -9.43
C THR A 94 26.74 9.60 -9.03
N LEU A 95 26.99 8.49 -9.72
CA LEU A 95 28.13 7.62 -9.45
C LEU A 95 29.45 8.40 -9.45
N ASP A 96 29.75 9.14 -10.53
CA ASP A 96 31.01 9.88 -10.67
C ASP A 96 31.25 10.89 -9.54
N ILE A 97 30.26 11.73 -9.20
CA ILE A 97 30.41 12.74 -8.13
C ILE A 97 30.68 12.07 -6.78
N LYS A 98 29.96 10.99 -6.45
CA LYS A 98 30.14 10.28 -5.19
C LYS A 98 31.47 9.54 -5.14
N THR A 99 31.89 8.91 -6.24
CA THR A 99 33.21 8.26 -6.34
C THR A 99 34.35 9.27 -6.17
N ASP A 100 34.27 10.43 -6.82
CA ASP A 100 35.27 11.50 -6.69
C ASP A 100 35.30 12.07 -5.27
N PHE A 101 34.13 12.25 -4.65
CA PHE A 101 34.00 12.67 -3.26
C PHE A 101 34.66 11.66 -2.31
N TYR A 102 34.33 10.37 -2.41
CA TYR A 102 34.93 9.33 -1.56
C TYR A 102 36.43 9.19 -1.74
N THR A 103 36.92 9.34 -2.97
CA THR A 103 38.37 9.34 -3.27
C THR A 103 39.06 10.49 -2.55
N SER A 104 38.48 11.70 -2.61
CA SER A 104 39.01 12.89 -1.94
C SER A 104 38.92 12.77 -0.41
N LEU A 105 37.78 12.27 0.08
CA LEU A 105 37.52 12.06 1.49
C LEU A 105 38.51 11.05 2.11
N ALA A 106 38.81 9.96 1.39
CA ALA A 106 39.74 8.93 1.83
C ALA A 106 41.15 9.46 2.09
N ASP A 107 41.57 10.51 1.39
CA ASP A 107 42.91 11.10 1.50
C ASP A 107 43.05 12.04 2.72
N VAL A 108 41.95 12.60 3.23
CA VAL A 108 41.98 13.60 4.32
C VAL A 108 41.32 13.13 5.63
N ALA A 109 40.41 12.15 5.57
CA ALA A 109 39.72 11.66 6.76
C ALA A 109 40.63 10.79 7.65
N PRO A 110 40.55 10.91 8.99
CA PRO A 110 41.27 10.05 9.93
C PRO A 110 41.10 8.56 9.62
N GLU A 111 42.11 7.74 9.90
CA GLU A 111 42.13 6.32 9.55
C GLU A 111 40.92 5.55 10.13
N ASN A 112 40.45 5.93 11.32
CA ASN A 112 39.35 5.29 12.04
C ASN A 112 37.94 5.79 11.70
N THR A 113 37.81 6.79 10.83
CA THR A 113 36.50 7.35 10.46
C THR A 113 35.68 6.35 9.65
N ILE A 114 34.43 6.14 10.09
CA ILE A 114 33.40 5.37 9.38
C ILE A 114 32.82 6.24 8.26
N PHE A 115 32.66 5.68 7.06
CA PHE A 115 31.96 6.37 5.97
C PHE A 115 30.58 5.76 5.79
N ALA A 116 29.57 6.62 5.62
CA ALA A 116 28.20 6.23 5.33
C ALA A 116 27.70 6.98 4.10
N THR A 117 26.97 6.30 3.21
CA THR A 117 26.23 6.94 2.11
C THR A 117 24.73 6.99 2.44
N ASN A 118 24.07 8.11 2.12
CA ASN A 118 22.61 8.25 2.13
C ASN A 118 22.00 8.05 0.72
N THR A 119 22.67 7.32 -0.18
CA THR A 119 22.13 6.99 -1.51
C THR A 119 20.78 6.29 -1.39
N SER A 120 19.84 6.56 -2.30
CA SER A 120 18.53 5.91 -2.34
C SER A 120 18.43 4.83 -3.42
N THR A 121 19.30 4.87 -4.43
CA THR A 121 19.22 4.01 -5.63
C THR A 121 20.47 3.18 -5.90
N LEU A 122 21.64 3.69 -5.53
CA LEU A 122 22.92 2.98 -5.63
C LEU A 122 23.13 2.13 -4.37
N THR A 123 24.12 1.24 -4.39
CA THR A 123 24.46 0.44 -3.20
C THR A 123 25.89 0.75 -2.73
N PRO A 124 26.22 0.49 -1.46
CA PRO A 124 27.58 0.67 -0.94
C PRO A 124 28.65 -0.04 -1.78
N SER A 125 28.35 -1.20 -2.39
CA SER A 125 29.29 -1.86 -3.29
C SER A 125 29.69 -1.03 -4.51
N ASP A 126 28.89 -0.03 -4.92
CA ASP A 126 29.23 0.87 -6.04
C ASP A 126 30.39 1.83 -5.68
N PHE A 127 30.65 2.06 -4.39
CA PHE A 127 31.64 3.06 -3.93
C PHE A 127 32.77 2.50 -3.08
N LYS A 128 32.63 1.28 -2.53
CA LYS A 128 33.53 0.78 -1.47
C LYS A 128 35.02 0.90 -1.81
N GLU A 129 35.42 0.60 -3.04
CA GLU A 129 36.83 0.67 -3.47
C GLU A 129 37.40 2.11 -3.42
N ALA A 130 36.57 3.12 -3.69
CA ALA A 130 36.98 4.53 -3.66
C ALA A 130 37.29 5.01 -2.22
N THR A 131 36.72 4.34 -1.22
CA THR A 131 36.87 4.72 0.19
C THR A 131 38.22 4.34 0.80
N LYS A 132 38.91 3.34 0.21
CA LYS A 132 40.13 2.70 0.77
C LYS A 132 39.96 2.17 2.21
N ARG A 133 38.73 1.94 2.64
CA ARG A 133 38.35 1.50 4.00
C ARG A 133 37.05 0.70 3.98
N GLU A 134 37.01 -0.31 3.12
CA GLU A 134 35.85 -1.15 2.83
C GLU A 134 35.26 -1.79 4.10
N ASP A 135 36.10 -2.08 5.10
CA ASP A 135 35.72 -2.64 6.40
C ASP A 135 34.86 -1.69 7.27
N ARG A 136 34.88 -0.39 6.98
CA ARG A 136 34.17 0.66 7.72
C ARG A 136 33.36 1.59 6.82
N PHE A 137 32.84 1.04 5.72
CA PHE A 137 31.93 1.73 4.82
C PHE A 137 30.59 0.99 4.71
N LEU A 138 29.47 1.74 4.71
CA LEU A 138 28.12 1.19 4.54
C LEU A 138 27.12 2.27 4.09
N ALA A 139 25.86 1.90 3.90
CA ALA A 139 24.76 2.84 3.73
C ALA A 139 24.04 3.09 5.06
N LEU A 140 23.72 4.36 5.29
CA LEU A 140 22.83 4.83 6.36
C LEU A 140 21.81 5.75 5.69
N HIS A 141 20.67 5.17 5.30
CA HIS A 141 19.66 5.81 4.48
C HIS A 141 18.50 6.33 5.32
N PHE A 142 18.08 7.56 5.02
CA PHE A 142 17.06 8.31 5.75
C PHE A 142 15.90 8.71 4.82
N ALA A 143 14.67 8.67 5.35
CA ALA A 143 13.51 9.25 4.69
C ALA A 143 13.46 10.78 4.85
N ASN A 144 12.77 11.48 3.94
CA ASN A 144 12.53 12.91 4.09
C ASN A 144 11.63 13.18 5.31
N GLU A 145 11.82 14.32 5.99
CA GLU A 145 11.27 14.60 7.32
C GLU A 145 11.76 13.59 8.38
N VAL A 146 13.09 13.45 8.51
CA VAL A 146 13.77 12.45 9.35
C VAL A 146 13.32 12.40 10.82
N TRP A 147 12.72 13.47 11.34
CA TRP A 147 12.19 13.52 12.70
C TRP A 147 10.79 12.89 12.83
N ASN A 148 10.02 12.88 11.75
CA ASN A 148 8.68 12.29 11.68
C ASN A 148 8.76 10.85 11.15
N PHE A 149 9.41 10.65 10.02
CA PHE A 149 9.67 9.33 9.44
C PHE A 149 11.04 8.84 9.93
N ASN A 150 11.15 8.64 11.24
CA ASN A 150 12.41 8.42 11.92
C ASN A 150 12.99 7.00 11.74
N THR A 151 12.92 6.44 10.52
CA THR A 151 13.64 5.22 10.16
C THR A 151 15.05 5.53 9.67
N ALA A 152 15.99 4.65 10.00
CA ALA A 152 17.34 4.67 9.43
C ALA A 152 17.71 3.28 8.93
N GLU A 153 17.75 3.10 7.61
CA GLU A 153 18.10 1.84 6.96
C GLU A 153 19.62 1.68 6.90
N VAL A 154 20.14 0.70 7.66
CA VAL A 154 21.57 0.41 7.80
C VAL A 154 21.90 -0.80 6.94
N MET A 155 22.77 -0.65 5.95
CA MET A 155 23.05 -1.70 4.97
C MET A 155 24.54 -1.76 4.65
N GLY A 156 25.20 -2.83 5.08
CA GLY A 156 26.63 -3.08 4.80
C GLY A 156 26.87 -3.76 3.46
N THR A 157 28.13 -3.76 3.04
CA THR A 157 28.67 -4.65 2.01
C THR A 157 29.14 -5.96 2.65
N GLU A 158 29.56 -6.94 1.83
CA GLU A 158 30.25 -8.14 2.33
C GLU A 158 31.58 -7.84 3.04
N ASP A 159 32.21 -6.69 2.76
CA ASP A 159 33.48 -6.29 3.37
C ASP A 159 33.29 -5.50 4.67
N THR A 160 32.10 -4.91 4.89
CA THR A 160 31.79 -4.13 6.08
C THR A 160 31.91 -5.01 7.33
N SER A 161 32.75 -4.60 8.28
CA SER A 161 32.93 -5.32 9.53
C SER A 161 31.66 -5.31 10.38
N GLU A 162 31.40 -6.42 11.07
CA GLU A 162 30.29 -6.55 12.03
C GLU A 162 30.35 -5.47 13.13
N GLU A 163 31.56 -5.11 13.57
CA GLU A 163 31.79 -4.02 14.53
C GLU A 163 31.32 -2.66 13.98
N THR A 164 31.69 -2.33 12.74
CA THR A 164 31.26 -1.07 12.11
C THR A 164 29.75 -1.06 11.89
N TYR A 165 29.21 -2.16 11.37
CA TYR A 165 27.77 -2.30 11.15
C TYR A 165 26.97 -2.08 12.45
N ASN A 166 27.33 -2.78 13.53
CA ASN A 166 26.67 -2.63 14.82
C ASN A 166 26.89 -1.24 15.43
N THR A 167 28.07 -0.64 15.25
CA THR A 167 28.34 0.74 15.70
C THR A 167 27.42 1.75 15.01
N VAL A 168 27.12 1.58 13.73
CA VAL A 168 26.21 2.47 13.01
C VAL A 168 24.74 2.18 13.33
N VAL A 169 24.37 0.92 13.59
CA VAL A 169 23.04 0.59 14.14
C VAL A 169 22.81 1.29 15.47
N ASP A 170 23.75 1.16 16.41
CA ASP A 170 23.66 1.86 17.70
C ASP A 170 23.57 3.38 17.48
N PHE A 171 24.29 3.93 16.48
CA PHE A 171 24.33 5.37 16.15
C PHE A 171 23.01 5.90 15.67
N ALA A 172 22.36 5.17 14.76
CA ALA A 172 21.00 5.49 14.33
C ALA A 172 20.05 5.60 15.53
N GLU A 173 20.10 4.64 16.47
CA GLU A 173 19.26 4.66 17.67
C GLU A 173 19.58 5.86 18.59
N ALA A 174 20.86 6.13 18.82
CA ALA A 174 21.30 7.23 19.67
C ALA A 174 20.90 8.60 19.11
N MET A 175 20.80 8.76 17.78
CA MET A 175 20.31 9.98 17.13
C MET A 175 18.77 10.02 16.98
N GLY A 176 18.04 9.15 17.67
CA GLY A 176 16.58 9.17 17.74
C GLY A 176 15.84 8.44 16.61
N MET A 177 16.57 7.64 15.83
CA MET A 177 15.98 6.84 14.76
C MET A 177 15.60 5.46 15.27
N VAL A 178 14.62 4.85 14.61
CA VAL A 178 14.39 3.41 14.63
C VAL A 178 15.33 2.79 13.61
N SER A 179 16.33 2.05 14.10
CA SER A 179 17.32 1.37 13.27
C SER A 179 16.67 0.23 12.48
N ILE A 180 16.91 0.19 11.18
CA ILE A 180 16.43 -0.86 10.27
C ILE A 180 17.65 -1.61 9.71
N PRO A 181 18.12 -2.67 10.41
CA PRO A 181 19.32 -3.40 10.01
C PRO A 181 19.05 -4.35 8.83
N ILE A 182 19.51 -3.97 7.64
CA ILE A 182 19.37 -4.74 6.40
C ILE A 182 20.54 -5.72 6.24
N LYS A 183 20.19 -7.01 6.05
CA LYS A 183 21.17 -8.12 6.03
C LYS A 183 21.93 -8.26 4.72
N LYS A 184 21.41 -7.68 3.63
CA LYS A 184 21.96 -7.83 2.29
C LYS A 184 21.66 -6.61 1.44
N GLU A 185 22.62 -6.23 0.60
CA GLU A 185 22.44 -5.11 -0.32
C GLU A 185 21.16 -5.23 -1.16
N GLN A 186 20.38 -4.15 -1.14
CA GLN A 186 19.12 -4.02 -1.83
C GLN A 186 18.98 -2.59 -2.37
N PRO A 187 19.01 -2.39 -3.70
CA PRO A 187 18.61 -1.13 -4.30
C PRO A 187 17.18 -0.77 -3.87
N GLY A 188 16.97 0.47 -3.42
CA GLY A 188 15.68 0.89 -2.88
C GLY A 188 15.36 0.35 -1.47
N TYR A 189 16.33 -0.28 -0.80
CA TYR A 189 16.24 -0.74 0.59
C TYR A 189 14.96 -1.56 0.86
N ILE A 190 14.38 -1.51 2.06
CA ILE A 190 13.08 -2.15 2.34
C ILE A 190 11.95 -1.20 1.93
N GLN A 191 12.02 0.06 2.38
CA GLN A 191 10.93 1.01 2.23
C GLN A 191 10.55 1.26 0.76
N ASN A 192 11.51 1.63 -0.09
CA ASN A 192 11.19 1.96 -1.49
C ASN A 192 10.90 0.70 -2.32
N SER A 193 11.49 -0.44 -1.96
CA SER A 193 11.15 -1.74 -2.58
C SER A 193 9.68 -2.10 -2.40
N LEU A 194 9.06 -1.72 -1.27
CA LEU A 194 7.62 -1.89 -1.04
C LEU A 194 6.80 -0.76 -1.67
N LEU A 195 7.23 0.48 -1.48
CA LEU A 195 6.48 1.67 -1.84
C LEU A 195 6.33 1.83 -3.35
N VAL A 196 7.40 1.66 -4.12
CA VAL A 196 7.39 1.94 -5.57
C VAL A 196 6.42 1.03 -6.34
N PRO A 197 6.41 -0.30 -6.18
CA PRO A 197 5.42 -1.16 -6.86
C PRO A 197 3.97 -0.83 -6.48
N TYR A 198 3.73 -0.46 -5.22
CA TYR A 198 2.43 -0.04 -4.73
C TYR A 198 1.97 1.28 -5.40
N LEU A 199 2.85 2.27 -5.48
CA LEU A 199 2.56 3.54 -6.15
C LEU A 199 2.32 3.34 -7.65
N HIS A 200 3.18 2.57 -8.34
CA HIS A 200 3.04 2.26 -9.76
C HIS A 200 1.70 1.58 -10.09
N ALA A 201 1.20 0.71 -9.20
CA ALA A 201 -0.12 0.11 -9.36
C ALA A 201 -1.24 1.18 -9.30
N GLY A 202 -1.16 2.13 -8.37
CA GLY A 202 -2.08 3.26 -8.30
C GLY A 202 -1.99 4.18 -9.52
N GLU A 203 -0.77 4.52 -9.93
CA GLU A 203 -0.50 5.33 -11.13
C GLU A 203 -1.09 4.67 -12.39
N TYR A 204 -0.88 3.35 -12.56
CA TYR A 204 -1.48 2.55 -13.64
C TYR A 204 -3.02 2.64 -13.63
N LEU A 205 -3.65 2.41 -12.48
CA LEU A 205 -5.11 2.48 -12.32
C LEU A 205 -5.66 3.86 -12.73
N PHE A 206 -4.95 4.93 -12.39
CA PHE A 206 -5.35 6.30 -12.73
C PHE A 206 -5.17 6.63 -14.22
N VAL A 207 -4.03 6.29 -14.80
CA VAL A 207 -3.70 6.72 -16.16
C VAL A 207 -4.39 5.89 -17.23
N ASP A 208 -4.77 4.66 -16.89
CA ASP A 208 -5.60 3.83 -17.76
C ASP A 208 -7.11 4.06 -17.59
N ASP A 209 -7.47 5.09 -16.81
CA ASP A 209 -8.84 5.51 -16.50
C ASP A 209 -9.68 4.39 -15.89
N ILE A 210 -9.07 3.53 -15.06
CA ILE A 210 -9.77 2.47 -14.32
C ILE A 210 -10.50 3.10 -13.12
N ALA A 211 -9.84 3.98 -12.39
CA ALA A 211 -10.43 4.73 -11.28
C ALA A 211 -9.76 6.10 -11.10
N ASP A 212 -10.45 7.05 -10.46
CA ASP A 212 -9.83 8.33 -10.09
C ASP A 212 -8.98 8.21 -8.81
N PRO A 213 -8.05 9.15 -8.57
CA PRO A 213 -7.16 9.13 -7.42
C PRO A 213 -7.87 8.95 -6.06
N HIS A 214 -9.01 9.62 -5.87
CA HIS A 214 -9.76 9.55 -4.61
C HIS A 214 -10.39 8.17 -4.41
N THR A 215 -10.93 7.57 -5.46
CA THR A 215 -11.47 6.21 -5.40
C THR A 215 -10.36 5.20 -5.11
N ILE A 216 -9.19 5.35 -5.74
CA ILE A 216 -8.04 4.46 -5.52
C ILE A 216 -7.57 4.52 -4.06
N ASP A 217 -7.39 5.74 -3.52
CA ASP A 217 -7.02 5.95 -2.13
C ASP A 217 -8.08 5.41 -1.17
N LYS A 218 -9.37 5.73 -1.43
CA LYS A 218 -10.50 5.26 -0.61
C LYS A 218 -10.56 3.73 -0.55
N THR A 219 -10.33 3.05 -1.67
CA THR A 219 -10.27 1.58 -1.70
C THR A 219 -9.17 1.06 -0.79
N TRP A 220 -7.95 1.58 -0.93
CA TRP A 220 -6.81 1.14 -0.12
C TRP A 220 -7.04 1.40 1.37
N MET A 221 -7.40 2.63 1.72
CA MET A 221 -7.61 3.07 3.10
C MET A 221 -8.71 2.24 3.78
N LYS A 222 -9.83 2.01 3.09
CA LYS A 222 -10.94 1.24 3.64
C LYS A 222 -10.61 -0.25 3.82
N ALA A 223 -9.84 -0.83 2.89
CA ALA A 223 -9.51 -2.25 2.95
C ALA A 223 -8.39 -2.57 3.96
N THR A 224 -7.46 -1.63 4.17
CA THR A 224 -6.26 -1.84 5.00
C THR A 224 -6.31 -1.11 6.34
N ASN A 225 -7.33 -0.27 6.58
CA ASN A 225 -7.37 0.71 7.68
C ASN A 225 -6.16 1.66 7.70
N SER A 226 -5.50 1.88 6.55
CA SER A 226 -4.47 2.91 6.44
C SER A 226 -5.09 4.30 6.42
N GLU A 227 -4.40 5.28 7.00
CA GLU A 227 -4.79 6.69 6.99
C GLU A 227 -4.53 7.38 5.63
N PHE A 228 -3.72 6.75 4.77
CA PHE A 228 -3.26 7.34 3.51
C PHE A 228 -3.36 6.31 2.37
N GLY A 229 -3.69 6.78 1.16
CA GLY A 229 -3.65 6.00 -0.08
C GLY A 229 -2.45 6.38 -0.97
N PRO A 230 -2.25 5.69 -2.12
CA PRO A 230 -1.09 5.94 -2.98
C PRO A 230 -1.01 7.38 -3.49
N PHE A 231 -2.12 8.06 -3.76
CA PHE A 231 -2.10 9.43 -4.28
C PHE A 231 -1.81 10.48 -3.19
N SER A 232 -2.30 10.28 -1.97
CA SER A 232 -1.88 11.09 -0.82
C SER A 232 -0.38 10.93 -0.51
N ALA A 233 0.17 9.72 -0.71
CA ALA A 233 1.61 9.48 -0.61
C ALA A 233 2.40 10.17 -1.73
N LEU A 234 1.93 10.10 -2.98
CA LEU A 234 2.53 10.84 -4.11
C LEU A 234 2.56 12.35 -3.88
N ASP A 235 1.50 12.93 -3.32
CA ASP A 235 1.48 14.35 -2.96
C ASP A 235 2.47 14.70 -1.86
N THR A 236 2.70 13.79 -0.92
CA THR A 236 3.68 13.97 0.16
C THR A 236 5.12 13.87 -0.37
N ILE A 237 5.38 12.91 -1.25
CA ILE A 237 6.68 12.72 -1.94
C ILE A 237 6.98 13.88 -2.89
N GLY A 238 5.94 14.41 -3.54
CA GLY A 238 6.02 15.45 -4.55
C GLY A 238 6.09 14.89 -5.97
N LEU A 239 5.30 15.47 -6.87
CA LEU A 239 5.07 14.90 -8.21
C LEU A 239 6.30 14.97 -9.12
N ASN A 240 7.22 15.90 -8.89
CA ASN A 240 8.49 15.94 -9.64
C ASN A 240 9.37 14.72 -9.37
N THR A 241 9.40 14.25 -8.12
CA THR A 241 10.16 13.06 -7.72
C THR A 241 9.56 11.82 -8.36
N SER A 242 8.23 11.65 -8.27
CA SER A 242 7.51 10.57 -8.94
C SER A 242 7.73 10.60 -10.46
N LEU A 243 7.67 11.78 -11.10
CA LEU A 243 7.95 11.91 -12.54
C LEU A 243 9.33 11.38 -12.91
N ASN A 244 10.36 11.72 -12.13
CA ASN A 244 11.73 11.29 -12.40
C ASN A 244 11.90 9.78 -12.21
N ILE A 245 11.26 9.19 -11.20
CA ILE A 245 11.25 7.73 -10.98
C ILE A 245 10.64 7.03 -12.19
N VAL A 246 9.43 7.43 -12.60
CA VAL A 246 8.73 6.80 -13.73
C VAL A 246 9.48 7.02 -15.05
N LYS A 247 10.13 8.18 -15.23
CA LYS A 247 10.97 8.43 -16.40
C LYS A 247 12.18 7.48 -16.47
N ASN A 248 12.86 7.27 -15.35
CA ASN A 248 13.99 6.35 -15.28
C ASN A 248 13.57 4.90 -15.54
N ASP A 249 12.36 4.51 -15.11
CA ASP A 249 11.83 3.17 -15.37
C ASP A 249 11.34 3.02 -16.82
N TYR A 250 10.74 4.07 -17.39
CA TYR A 250 10.35 4.10 -18.80
C TYR A 250 11.55 3.92 -19.74
N GLU A 251 12.74 4.42 -19.38
CA GLU A 251 13.97 4.17 -20.14
C GLU A 251 14.34 2.68 -20.19
N LYS A 252 13.89 1.87 -19.21
CA LYS A 252 14.20 0.44 -19.09
C LYS A 252 13.14 -0.46 -19.73
N ASP A 253 11.86 -0.24 -19.43
CA ASP A 253 10.78 -1.19 -19.80
C ASP A 253 9.72 -0.63 -20.77
N GLN A 254 9.68 0.69 -20.98
CA GLN A 254 8.85 1.38 -21.98
C GLN A 254 7.35 1.02 -21.96
N LYS A 255 6.77 0.84 -20.77
CA LYS A 255 5.34 0.49 -20.65
C LYS A 255 4.44 1.65 -21.04
N ASP A 256 3.32 1.34 -21.71
CA ASP A 256 2.37 2.35 -22.19
C ASP A 256 1.81 3.23 -21.07
N TRP A 257 1.53 2.66 -19.89
CA TRP A 257 0.98 3.40 -18.76
C TRP A 257 1.95 4.44 -18.22
N GLN A 258 3.26 4.17 -18.21
CA GLN A 258 4.27 5.11 -17.74
C GLN A 258 4.30 6.36 -18.62
N LYS A 259 4.20 6.17 -19.95
CA LYS A 259 4.10 7.30 -20.88
C LYS A 259 2.87 8.15 -20.60
N LYS A 260 1.69 7.50 -20.45
CA LYS A 260 0.44 8.21 -20.10
C LYS A 260 0.57 8.94 -18.76
N TYR A 261 1.26 8.35 -17.80
CA TYR A 261 1.52 8.96 -16.49
C TYR A 261 2.39 10.19 -16.62
N MET A 262 3.54 10.09 -17.28
CA MET A 262 4.44 11.23 -17.50
C MET A 262 3.72 12.40 -18.19
N ASP A 263 2.91 12.12 -19.21
CA ASP A 263 2.12 13.15 -19.91
C ASP A 263 1.10 13.82 -18.97
N LYS A 264 0.30 13.04 -18.22
CA LYS A 264 -0.69 13.56 -17.26
C LYS A 264 -0.04 14.31 -16.08
N LEU A 265 1.12 13.87 -15.62
CA LEU A 265 1.81 14.48 -14.48
C LEU A 265 2.54 15.77 -14.88
N GLN A 266 3.10 15.84 -16.09
CA GLN A 266 3.72 17.06 -16.61
C GLN A 266 2.69 18.20 -16.68
N GLU A 267 1.46 17.93 -17.13
CA GLU A 267 0.38 18.93 -17.15
C GLU A 267 0.09 19.48 -15.74
N ARG A 268 0.04 18.60 -14.73
CA ARG A 268 -0.18 19.00 -13.32
C ARG A 268 0.99 19.81 -12.77
N ILE A 269 2.23 19.44 -13.10
CA ILE A 269 3.44 20.14 -12.68
C ILE A 269 3.51 21.53 -13.32
N ASP A 270 3.18 21.65 -14.61
CA ASP A 270 3.14 22.94 -15.33
C ASP A 270 2.09 23.89 -14.74
N ASP A 271 1.00 23.34 -14.20
CA ASP A 271 -0.04 24.05 -13.44
C ASP A 271 0.38 24.45 -12.02
N GLY A 272 1.59 24.06 -11.57
CA GLY A 272 2.09 24.30 -10.22
C GLY A 272 1.51 23.38 -9.14
N LYS A 273 0.76 22.33 -9.53
CA LYS A 273 0.15 21.36 -8.60
C LYS A 273 1.13 20.23 -8.31
N THR A 274 2.23 20.54 -7.62
CA THR A 274 3.36 19.61 -7.44
C THR A 274 3.29 18.77 -6.16
N GLY A 275 2.21 18.83 -5.39
CA GLY A 275 2.01 18.05 -4.15
C GLY A 275 1.75 18.92 -2.91
N LYS A 276 1.81 18.30 -1.73
CA LYS A 276 1.52 18.90 -0.42
C LYS A 276 2.32 20.18 -0.17
N ALA A 277 3.61 20.19 -0.52
CA ALA A 277 4.49 21.35 -0.34
C ALA A 277 4.07 22.58 -1.16
N ALA A 278 3.38 22.39 -2.30
CA ALA A 278 2.84 23.48 -3.11
C ALA A 278 1.42 23.90 -2.69
N GLY A 279 0.83 23.21 -1.72
CA GLY A 279 -0.57 23.39 -1.31
C GLY A 279 -1.59 22.66 -2.21
N GLU A 280 -1.16 22.07 -3.33
CA GLU A 280 -2.03 21.31 -4.23
C GLU A 280 -1.24 20.29 -5.06
N GLY A 281 -1.80 19.09 -5.18
CA GLY A 281 -1.35 18.01 -6.05
C GLY A 281 -2.54 17.23 -6.59
N PHE A 282 -2.68 15.95 -6.21
CA PHE A 282 -3.93 15.19 -6.35
C PHE A 282 -5.01 15.68 -5.38
N TYR A 283 -4.61 16.15 -4.20
CA TYR A 283 -5.45 16.79 -3.20
C TYR A 283 -5.09 18.27 -3.01
N LYS A 284 -5.96 18.99 -2.29
CA LYS A 284 -5.71 20.37 -1.84
C LYS A 284 -5.31 20.38 -0.37
N TYR A 285 -4.36 21.23 -0.02
CA TYR A 285 -3.80 21.36 1.33
C TYR A 285 -3.82 22.82 1.81
N PRO A 286 -3.96 23.08 3.13
CA PRO A 286 -4.17 22.11 4.21
C PRO A 286 -5.62 21.57 4.27
N ASN A 287 -5.84 20.51 5.04
CA ASN A 287 -7.12 19.79 5.21
C ASN A 287 -7.60 19.05 3.94
N PRO A 288 -6.78 18.11 3.42
CA PRO A 288 -7.13 17.34 2.24
C PRO A 288 -8.41 16.52 2.45
N LEU A 289 -9.08 16.19 1.35
CA LEU A 289 -10.36 15.48 1.35
C LEU A 289 -10.30 14.13 2.08
N PHE A 290 -9.18 13.41 2.00
CA PHE A 290 -9.04 12.08 2.62
C PHE A 290 -8.96 12.12 4.17
N GLU A 291 -8.70 13.30 4.76
CA GLU A 291 -8.71 13.50 6.22
C GLU A 291 -10.11 13.90 6.75
N GLN A 292 -11.08 14.12 5.86
CA GLN A 292 -12.43 14.56 6.25
C GLN A 292 -13.28 13.38 6.73
N GLU A 293 -14.10 13.59 7.77
CA GLU A 293 -14.96 12.54 8.35
C GLU A 293 -15.92 11.91 7.32
N ASP A 294 -16.33 12.67 6.30
CA ASP A 294 -17.22 12.25 5.24
C ASP A 294 -16.50 11.68 4.01
N PHE A 295 -15.18 11.48 4.05
CA PHE A 295 -14.42 10.95 2.92
C PHE A 295 -14.98 9.62 2.40
N PHE A 296 -15.38 8.72 3.31
CA PHE A 296 -15.96 7.41 2.96
C PHE A 296 -17.43 7.48 2.57
N ASN A 297 -18.08 8.64 2.63
CA ASN A 297 -19.43 8.79 2.12
C ASN A 297 -19.43 8.66 0.59
N ASN A 298 -20.57 8.22 0.07
CA ASN A 298 -20.79 8.18 -1.37
C ASN A 298 -20.91 9.62 -1.90
N PRO A 299 -20.21 9.98 -2.98
CA PRO A 299 -20.22 11.33 -3.52
C PRO A 299 -21.61 11.70 -4.06
N GLU A 300 -21.87 13.01 -4.21
CA GLU A 300 -23.18 13.54 -4.58
C GLU A 300 -23.68 12.96 -5.92
N GLU A 301 -22.76 12.73 -6.87
CA GLU A 301 -23.06 12.13 -8.16
C GLU A 301 -23.69 10.75 -8.02
N ILE A 302 -23.23 9.93 -7.05
CA ILE A 302 -23.82 8.61 -6.76
C ILE A 302 -25.10 8.76 -5.95
N CYS A 303 -25.15 9.68 -4.98
CA CYS A 303 -26.34 9.92 -4.16
C CYS A 303 -27.56 10.36 -4.97
N ASN A 304 -27.35 11.01 -6.13
CA ASN A 304 -28.43 11.45 -7.01
C ASN A 304 -28.94 10.37 -7.99
N LEU A 305 -28.29 9.21 -8.06
CA LEU A 305 -28.71 8.11 -8.96
C LEU A 305 -29.90 7.33 -8.39
N THR A 306 -30.68 6.72 -9.28
CA THR A 306 -31.83 5.88 -8.94
C THR A 306 -31.81 4.59 -9.74
N HIS A 307 -32.24 3.48 -9.16
CA HIS A 307 -32.22 2.17 -9.83
C HIS A 307 -33.59 1.53 -10.07
N GLY A 308 -34.57 1.77 -9.19
CA GLY A 308 -35.94 1.25 -9.35
C GLY A 308 -36.10 -0.25 -9.06
N PHE A 309 -35.12 -0.89 -8.43
CA PHE A 309 -35.19 -2.29 -8.02
C PHE A 309 -35.96 -2.44 -6.72
N ASN A 310 -36.74 -3.52 -6.61
CA ASN A 310 -37.42 -3.92 -5.38
C ASN A 310 -37.15 -5.40 -5.05
N ASN A 311 -37.00 -6.23 -6.08
CA ASN A 311 -36.74 -7.67 -5.93
C ASN A 311 -35.34 -8.01 -6.46
N VAL A 312 -34.51 -8.59 -5.60
CA VAL A 312 -33.13 -8.98 -5.93
C VAL A 312 -32.98 -10.48 -5.75
N THR A 313 -32.49 -11.17 -6.77
CA THR A 313 -32.10 -12.58 -6.66
C THR A 313 -30.60 -12.65 -6.41
N VAL A 314 -30.18 -13.37 -5.37
CA VAL A 314 -28.79 -13.74 -5.15
C VAL A 314 -28.63 -15.21 -5.52
N ALA A 315 -27.82 -15.51 -6.53
CA ALA A 315 -27.65 -16.85 -7.08
C ALA A 315 -26.36 -17.49 -6.59
N GLY A 316 -26.48 -18.41 -5.63
CA GLY A 316 -25.40 -19.06 -4.90
C GLY A 316 -25.54 -18.82 -3.41
N GLY A 317 -25.92 -19.84 -2.64
CA GLY A 317 -26.14 -19.82 -1.18
C GLY A 317 -24.91 -20.17 -0.35
N GLY A 318 -23.72 -19.97 -0.93
CA GLY A 318 -22.44 -20.17 -0.25
C GLY A 318 -22.19 -19.18 0.89
N VAL A 319 -20.95 -19.15 1.39
CA VAL A 319 -20.55 -18.24 2.49
C VAL A 319 -20.82 -16.78 2.12
N LEU A 320 -20.22 -16.29 1.04
CA LEU A 320 -20.38 -14.90 0.63
C LEU A 320 -21.79 -14.61 0.09
N GLY A 321 -22.39 -15.51 -0.68
CA GLY A 321 -23.74 -15.31 -1.21
C GLY A 321 -24.81 -15.18 -0.11
N SER A 322 -24.68 -15.92 0.99
CA SER A 322 -25.55 -15.75 2.17
C SER A 322 -25.35 -14.37 2.83
N GLN A 323 -24.11 -13.87 2.88
CA GLN A 323 -23.81 -12.53 3.42
C GLN A 323 -24.33 -11.42 2.50
N ILE A 324 -24.18 -11.56 1.19
CA ILE A 324 -24.73 -10.63 0.21
C ILE A 324 -26.26 -10.61 0.32
N ALA A 325 -26.92 -11.76 0.37
CA ALA A 325 -28.37 -11.83 0.54
C ALA A 325 -28.84 -11.12 1.83
N PHE A 326 -28.13 -11.32 2.94
CA PHE A 326 -28.40 -10.62 4.19
C PHE A 326 -28.18 -9.10 4.06
N GLN A 327 -27.06 -8.67 3.48
CA GLN A 327 -26.76 -7.25 3.25
C GLN A 327 -27.82 -6.58 2.37
N VAL A 328 -28.22 -7.22 1.28
CA VAL A 328 -29.26 -6.70 0.39
C VAL A 328 -30.58 -6.54 1.14
N ALA A 329 -30.94 -7.49 2.00
CA ALA A 329 -32.13 -7.37 2.84
C ALA A 329 -32.08 -6.19 3.84
N THR A 330 -30.88 -5.77 4.29
CA THR A 330 -30.73 -4.56 5.13
C THR A 330 -31.15 -3.28 4.41
N GLY A 331 -30.96 -3.21 3.08
CA GLY A 331 -31.44 -2.11 2.23
C GLY A 331 -32.95 -2.10 2.00
N GLY A 332 -33.69 -3.05 2.60
CA GLY A 332 -35.15 -3.13 2.52
C GLY A 332 -35.69 -3.85 1.28
N PHE A 333 -34.83 -4.49 0.48
CA PHE A 333 -35.22 -5.23 -0.72
C PHE A 333 -35.84 -6.59 -0.40
N ASN A 334 -36.72 -7.10 -1.27
CA ASN A 334 -37.15 -8.50 -1.22
C ASN A 334 -36.07 -9.36 -1.87
N VAL A 335 -35.58 -10.38 -1.15
CA VAL A 335 -34.44 -11.18 -1.60
C VAL A 335 -34.88 -12.61 -1.92
N SER A 336 -34.56 -13.08 -3.11
CA SER A 336 -34.62 -14.50 -3.48
C SER A 336 -33.21 -15.09 -3.42
N LEU A 337 -32.91 -15.93 -2.44
CA LEU A 337 -31.65 -16.67 -2.39
C LEU A 337 -31.83 -18.02 -3.10
N TYR A 338 -31.14 -18.18 -4.23
CA TYR A 338 -31.16 -19.38 -5.05
C TYR A 338 -29.91 -20.24 -4.82
N ASP A 339 -30.07 -21.57 -4.79
CA ASP A 339 -28.98 -22.52 -4.92
C ASP A 339 -29.42 -23.75 -5.72
N ILE A 340 -28.47 -24.56 -6.19
CA ILE A 340 -28.69 -25.58 -7.24
C ILE A 340 -29.50 -26.81 -6.77
N SER A 341 -29.70 -26.98 -5.47
CA SER A 341 -30.47 -28.10 -4.90
C SER A 341 -31.13 -27.73 -3.57
N ASP A 342 -32.14 -28.50 -3.16
CA ASP A 342 -32.82 -28.34 -1.86
C ASP A 342 -31.83 -28.46 -0.69
N GLU A 343 -30.85 -29.37 -0.77
CA GLU A 343 -29.83 -29.53 0.27
C GLU A 343 -28.92 -28.29 0.37
N ALA A 344 -28.54 -27.71 -0.77
CA ALA A 344 -27.73 -26.49 -0.79
C ALA A 344 -28.52 -25.28 -0.24
N VAL A 345 -29.81 -25.21 -0.56
CA VAL A 345 -30.75 -24.22 -0.01
C VAL A 345 -30.89 -24.35 1.50
N GLU A 346 -31.06 -25.56 2.04
CA GLU A 346 -31.11 -25.76 3.50
C GLU A 346 -29.78 -25.35 4.15
N ALA A 347 -28.64 -25.61 3.52
CA ALA A 347 -27.35 -25.12 4.01
C ALA A 347 -27.28 -23.58 3.99
N ALA A 348 -27.81 -22.94 2.95
CA ALA A 348 -27.86 -21.48 2.83
C ALA A 348 -28.76 -20.85 3.92
N LYS A 349 -29.93 -21.44 4.21
CA LYS A 349 -30.81 -21.02 5.32
C LYS A 349 -30.05 -21.00 6.64
N ASN A 350 -29.36 -22.09 6.95
CA ASN A 350 -28.55 -22.19 8.16
C ASN A 350 -27.45 -21.14 8.22
N ARG A 351 -26.77 -20.86 7.10
CA ARG A 351 -25.75 -19.79 7.02
C ARG A 351 -26.34 -18.42 7.30
N VAL A 352 -27.47 -18.07 6.67
CA VAL A 352 -28.17 -16.81 6.89
C VAL A 352 -28.56 -16.65 8.36
N SER A 353 -29.15 -17.67 8.99
CA SER A 353 -29.50 -17.61 10.41
C SER A 353 -28.27 -17.47 11.32
N ASN A 354 -27.13 -18.06 10.93
CA ASN A 354 -25.87 -17.96 11.67
C ASN A 354 -25.15 -16.61 11.52
N ILE A 355 -25.55 -15.75 10.56
CA ILE A 355 -25.03 -14.39 10.45
C ILE A 355 -25.54 -13.50 11.59
N LYS A 356 -26.77 -13.74 12.07
CA LYS A 356 -27.45 -12.86 13.01
C LYS A 356 -26.65 -12.54 14.29
N PRO A 357 -26.05 -13.52 15.00
CA PRO A 357 -25.30 -13.20 16.22
C PRO A 357 -24.14 -12.27 15.93
N GLN A 358 -23.35 -12.57 14.89
CA GLN A 358 -22.21 -11.77 14.50
C GLN A 358 -22.63 -10.37 14.04
N TYR A 359 -23.68 -10.26 13.21
CA TYR A 359 -24.18 -8.96 12.76
C TYR A 359 -24.67 -8.10 13.93
N LYS A 360 -25.37 -8.69 14.92
CA LYS A 360 -25.79 -7.95 16.12
C LYS A 360 -24.61 -7.40 16.90
N ASP A 361 -23.58 -8.21 17.10
CA ASP A 361 -22.36 -7.80 17.81
C ASP A 361 -21.62 -6.70 17.03
N ASP A 362 -21.50 -6.88 15.72
CA ASP A 362 -20.73 -6.01 14.83
C ASP A 362 -21.40 -4.66 14.56
N MET A 363 -22.73 -4.66 14.44
CA MET A 363 -23.55 -3.50 14.03
C MET A 363 -24.41 -2.95 15.16
N ASN A 364 -24.30 -3.52 16.37
CA ASN A 364 -25.14 -3.17 17.53
C ASN A 364 -26.65 -3.24 17.21
N ALA A 365 -27.06 -4.28 16.49
CA ALA A 365 -28.45 -4.49 16.06
C ALA A 365 -29.25 -5.30 17.10
N SER A 366 -30.57 -5.10 17.14
CA SER A 366 -31.47 -5.87 18.00
C SER A 366 -31.92 -7.18 17.35
N ASP A 367 -32.48 -8.10 18.16
CA ASP A 367 -33.10 -9.33 17.66
C ASP A 367 -34.22 -9.04 16.66
N SER A 368 -35.02 -7.99 16.91
CA SER A 368 -36.09 -7.58 16.01
C SER A 368 -35.56 -7.13 14.65
N ASP A 369 -34.42 -6.41 14.63
CA ASP A 369 -33.84 -5.92 13.39
C ASP A 369 -33.37 -7.10 12.52
N VAL A 370 -32.63 -8.04 13.09
CA VAL A 370 -32.09 -9.19 12.34
C VAL A 370 -33.17 -10.19 11.92
N ASP A 371 -34.24 -10.35 12.70
CA ASP A 371 -35.41 -11.15 12.31
C ASP A 371 -36.19 -10.48 11.18
N GLU A 372 -36.32 -9.16 11.21
CA GLU A 372 -36.95 -8.39 10.14
C GLU A 372 -36.13 -8.46 8.84
N ILE A 373 -34.80 -8.35 8.92
CA ILE A 373 -33.88 -8.51 7.78
C ILE A 373 -34.00 -9.92 7.19
N GLU A 374 -33.86 -10.98 8.01
CA GLU A 374 -33.99 -12.36 7.52
C GLU A 374 -35.38 -12.62 6.92
N GLY A 375 -36.43 -12.02 7.47
CA GLY A 375 -37.81 -12.14 6.97
C GLY A 375 -38.02 -11.65 5.53
N ARG A 376 -37.08 -10.87 4.96
CA ARG A 376 -37.10 -10.46 3.55
C ARG A 376 -36.50 -11.50 2.60
N ILE A 377 -35.86 -12.53 3.14
CA ILE A 377 -35.14 -13.55 2.37
C ILE A 377 -36.03 -14.77 2.17
N SER A 378 -36.37 -15.03 0.92
CA SER A 378 -37.04 -16.25 0.47
C SER A 378 -36.03 -17.16 -0.22
N PHE A 379 -36.20 -18.47 -0.09
CA PHE A 379 -35.22 -19.46 -0.53
C PHE A 379 -35.78 -20.38 -1.62
N PHE A 380 -34.99 -20.64 -2.66
CA PHE A 380 -35.44 -21.35 -3.86
C PHE A 380 -34.37 -22.31 -4.37
N SER A 381 -34.78 -23.52 -4.76
CA SER A 381 -33.96 -24.48 -5.51
C SER A 381 -34.33 -24.53 -7.00
N ASP A 382 -35.45 -23.93 -7.39
CA ASP A 382 -35.86 -23.74 -8.77
C ASP A 382 -35.48 -22.34 -9.26
N LEU A 383 -34.65 -22.27 -10.30
CA LEU A 383 -34.12 -21.01 -10.81
C LEU A 383 -35.21 -20.12 -11.39
N GLN A 384 -36.19 -20.71 -12.10
CA GLN A 384 -37.26 -19.96 -12.74
C GLN A 384 -38.14 -19.26 -11.71
N GLU A 385 -38.52 -19.95 -10.64
CA GLU A 385 -39.26 -19.36 -9.52
C GLU A 385 -38.45 -18.30 -8.77
N ALA A 386 -37.14 -18.49 -8.63
CA ALA A 386 -36.27 -17.55 -7.93
C ALA A 386 -36.14 -16.19 -8.65
N VAL A 387 -36.19 -16.18 -9.99
CA VAL A 387 -35.95 -14.98 -10.82
C VAL A 387 -37.22 -14.36 -11.41
N LYS A 388 -38.39 -14.99 -11.23
CA LYS A 388 -39.64 -14.62 -11.94
C LYS A 388 -40.01 -13.12 -11.89
N ASP A 389 -39.71 -12.46 -10.77
CA ASP A 389 -40.02 -11.04 -10.53
C ASP A 389 -38.77 -10.17 -10.36
N ALA A 390 -37.57 -10.73 -10.59
CA ALA A 390 -36.29 -10.11 -10.30
C ALA A 390 -36.08 -8.82 -11.11
N ASP A 391 -35.67 -7.75 -10.43
CA ASP A 391 -35.17 -6.53 -11.06
C ASP A 391 -33.64 -6.59 -11.24
N LEU A 392 -32.96 -7.25 -10.30
CA LEU A 392 -31.51 -7.51 -10.30
C LEU A 392 -31.22 -8.97 -9.93
N VAL A 393 -30.28 -9.60 -10.64
CA VAL A 393 -29.68 -10.88 -10.25
C VAL A 393 -28.21 -10.65 -9.93
N ILE A 394 -27.77 -11.03 -8.73
CA ILE A 394 -26.36 -11.04 -8.32
C ILE A 394 -25.86 -12.48 -8.36
N GLU A 395 -24.96 -12.77 -9.28
CA GLU A 395 -24.35 -14.08 -9.45
C GLU A 395 -23.18 -14.26 -8.48
N VAL A 396 -23.26 -15.30 -7.65
CA VAL A 396 -22.28 -15.67 -6.62
C VAL A 396 -22.01 -17.20 -6.66
N VAL A 397 -22.01 -17.76 -7.86
CA VAL A 397 -21.69 -19.18 -8.09
C VAL A 397 -20.16 -19.37 -8.06
N PRO A 398 -19.65 -20.61 -7.93
CA PRO A 398 -18.21 -20.87 -7.86
C PRO A 398 -17.41 -20.19 -8.98
N GLU A 399 -16.21 -19.69 -8.66
CA GLU A 399 -15.30 -18.98 -9.57
C GLU A 399 -14.66 -19.94 -10.60
N ASN A 400 -15.49 -20.50 -11.47
CA ASN A 400 -15.12 -21.42 -12.53
C ASN A 400 -15.83 -21.04 -13.82
N ILE A 401 -15.07 -20.80 -14.88
CA ILE A 401 -15.60 -20.35 -16.18
C ILE A 401 -16.70 -21.27 -16.70
N LYS A 402 -16.55 -22.60 -16.60
CA LYS A 402 -17.57 -23.54 -17.12
C LYS A 402 -18.87 -23.47 -16.32
N ILE A 403 -18.77 -23.36 -15.01
CA ILE A 403 -19.93 -23.28 -14.12
C ILE A 403 -20.67 -21.96 -14.36
N LYS A 404 -19.95 -20.82 -14.37
CA LYS A 404 -20.55 -19.51 -14.63
C LYS A 404 -21.22 -19.44 -16.01
N ARG A 405 -20.57 -19.94 -17.07
CA ARG A 405 -21.18 -20.01 -18.40
C ARG A 405 -22.45 -20.85 -18.45
N SER A 406 -22.44 -22.02 -17.81
CA SER A 406 -23.63 -22.86 -17.71
C SER A 406 -24.75 -22.11 -16.99
N PHE A 407 -24.44 -21.50 -15.84
CA PHE A 407 -25.39 -20.73 -15.07
C PHE A 407 -25.99 -19.57 -15.88
N TYR A 408 -25.18 -18.78 -16.59
CA TYR A 408 -25.70 -17.68 -17.40
C TYR A 408 -26.57 -18.17 -18.57
N SER A 409 -26.20 -19.30 -19.19
CA SER A 409 -27.03 -19.91 -20.23
C SER A 409 -28.39 -20.36 -19.67
N ASP A 410 -28.42 -20.98 -18.50
CA ASP A 410 -29.65 -21.43 -17.85
C ASP A 410 -30.50 -20.23 -17.39
N LEU A 411 -29.85 -19.20 -16.83
CA LEU A 411 -30.48 -17.96 -16.38
C LEU A 411 -31.14 -17.20 -17.53
N ARG A 412 -30.44 -17.07 -18.67
CA ARG A 412 -30.93 -16.35 -19.86
C ARG A 412 -32.31 -16.81 -20.29
N ASP A 413 -32.59 -18.10 -20.19
CA ASP A 413 -33.83 -18.70 -20.70
C ASP A 413 -35.03 -18.44 -19.78
N VAL A 414 -34.81 -18.03 -18.53
CA VAL A 414 -35.88 -17.85 -17.51
C VAL A 414 -35.96 -16.45 -16.92
N VAL A 415 -34.91 -15.62 -17.05
CA VAL A 415 -34.84 -14.30 -16.41
C VAL A 415 -35.64 -13.23 -17.19
N PRO A 416 -36.50 -12.42 -16.53
CA PRO A 416 -37.31 -11.39 -17.21
C PRO A 416 -36.47 -10.38 -18.01
N GLU A 417 -36.93 -9.88 -19.16
CA GLU A 417 -36.17 -8.92 -20.00
C GLU A 417 -35.70 -7.67 -19.25
N LYS A 418 -36.47 -7.18 -18.26
CA LYS A 418 -36.12 -5.98 -17.48
C LYS A 418 -34.88 -6.15 -16.59
N THR A 419 -34.52 -7.39 -16.26
CA THR A 419 -33.57 -7.70 -15.18
C THR A 419 -32.14 -7.36 -15.56
N ILE A 420 -31.46 -6.61 -14.70
CA ILE A 420 -30.01 -6.40 -14.75
C ILE A 420 -29.31 -7.57 -14.07
N ILE A 421 -28.13 -7.95 -14.57
CA ILE A 421 -27.32 -9.02 -14.00
C ILE A 421 -25.98 -8.43 -13.54
N ALA A 422 -25.56 -8.75 -12.31
CA ALA A 422 -24.26 -8.40 -11.78
C ALA A 422 -23.49 -9.66 -11.37
N SER A 423 -22.23 -9.79 -11.79
CA SER A 423 -21.35 -10.86 -11.30
C SER A 423 -20.57 -10.40 -10.07
N ASN A 424 -20.46 -11.25 -9.05
CA ASN A 424 -19.50 -11.12 -7.96
C ASN A 424 -18.21 -11.92 -8.27
N THR A 425 -17.66 -11.73 -9.48
CA THR A 425 -16.37 -12.34 -9.85
C THR A 425 -15.21 -11.57 -9.22
N SER A 426 -14.17 -12.28 -8.78
CA SER A 426 -12.98 -11.68 -8.14
C SER A 426 -11.80 -11.52 -9.09
N THR A 427 -11.68 -12.38 -10.11
CA THR A 427 -10.54 -12.38 -11.05
C THR A 427 -10.92 -12.38 -12.51
N LEU A 428 -12.15 -12.76 -12.86
CA LEU A 428 -12.64 -12.79 -14.24
C LEU A 428 -13.27 -11.44 -14.61
N LYS A 429 -13.35 -11.17 -15.91
CA LYS A 429 -13.91 -9.93 -16.42
C LYS A 429 -15.37 -10.14 -16.84
N PRO A 430 -16.26 -9.14 -16.69
CA PRO A 430 -17.60 -9.21 -17.25
C PRO A 430 -17.61 -9.59 -18.74
N SER A 431 -16.65 -9.11 -19.54
CA SER A 431 -16.50 -9.45 -20.95
C SER A 431 -16.34 -10.96 -21.21
N ASP A 432 -15.90 -11.74 -20.21
CA ASP A 432 -15.74 -13.19 -20.34
C ASP A 432 -17.10 -13.93 -20.41
N PHE A 433 -18.18 -13.25 -19.99
CA PHE A 433 -19.54 -13.81 -19.81
C PHE A 433 -20.67 -12.98 -20.41
N GLU A 434 -20.44 -11.72 -20.79
CA GLU A 434 -21.51 -10.78 -21.17
C GLU A 434 -22.44 -11.32 -22.28
N GLU A 435 -21.89 -12.05 -23.26
CA GLU A 435 -22.67 -12.69 -24.33
C GLU A 435 -23.51 -13.88 -23.83
N ASP A 436 -23.00 -14.64 -22.86
CA ASP A 436 -23.69 -15.81 -22.31
C ASP A 436 -25.00 -15.41 -21.62
N THR A 437 -25.06 -14.17 -21.10
CA THR A 437 -26.27 -13.59 -20.47
C THR A 437 -27.41 -13.32 -21.45
N GLY A 438 -27.11 -13.19 -22.75
CA GLY A 438 -28.05 -12.73 -23.78
C GLY A 438 -28.49 -11.26 -23.66
N ARG A 439 -27.89 -10.48 -22.74
CA ARG A 439 -28.21 -9.08 -22.48
C ARG A 439 -26.97 -8.27 -22.06
N PRO A 440 -25.91 -8.24 -22.88
CA PRO A 440 -24.62 -7.66 -22.50
C PRO A 440 -24.71 -6.18 -22.09
N GLU A 441 -25.70 -5.44 -22.60
CA GLU A 441 -25.97 -4.03 -22.22
C GLU A 441 -26.50 -3.84 -20.80
N GLN A 442 -27.06 -4.91 -20.20
CA GLN A 442 -27.67 -4.98 -18.85
C GLN A 442 -26.85 -5.90 -17.92
N PHE A 443 -25.58 -6.09 -18.20
CA PHE A 443 -24.66 -6.91 -17.41
C PHE A 443 -23.48 -6.10 -16.90
N GLY A 444 -22.98 -6.38 -15.71
CA GLY A 444 -21.76 -5.80 -15.14
C GLY A 444 -21.26 -6.62 -13.97
N ALA A 445 -20.36 -6.06 -13.16
CA ALA A 445 -19.94 -6.65 -11.89
C ALA A 445 -20.22 -5.75 -10.70
N LEU A 446 -20.53 -6.39 -9.58
CA LEU A 446 -20.63 -5.79 -8.25
C LEU A 446 -19.90 -6.74 -7.30
N HIS A 447 -18.68 -6.36 -6.95
CA HIS A 447 -17.80 -7.17 -6.13
C HIS A 447 -17.90 -6.78 -4.66
N PHE A 448 -17.98 -7.79 -3.79
CA PHE A 448 -18.12 -7.65 -2.35
C PHE A 448 -16.95 -8.30 -1.61
N ALA A 449 -16.52 -7.69 -0.51
CA ALA A 449 -15.62 -8.32 0.45
C ALA A 449 -16.39 -9.24 1.42
N ASN A 450 -15.70 -10.22 2.01
CA ASN A 450 -16.26 -11.03 3.12
C ASN A 450 -16.52 -10.16 4.36
N HIS A 451 -17.48 -10.57 5.19
CA HIS A 451 -18.03 -9.74 6.28
C HIS A 451 -18.54 -8.41 5.76
N VAL A 452 -19.46 -8.47 4.78
CA VAL A 452 -19.94 -7.33 3.98
C VAL A 452 -20.31 -6.10 4.81
N TRP A 453 -20.91 -6.26 6.00
CA TRP A 453 -21.31 -5.12 6.84
C TRP A 453 -20.14 -4.39 7.51
N LYS A 454 -19.03 -5.07 7.79
CA LYS A 454 -17.78 -4.47 8.31
C LYS A 454 -16.90 -3.97 7.18
N ASN A 455 -16.71 -4.82 6.17
CA ASN A 455 -15.93 -4.54 4.96
C ASN A 455 -16.86 -4.05 3.85
N ASN A 456 -17.60 -2.98 4.13
CA ASN A 456 -18.71 -2.51 3.32
C ASN A 456 -18.31 -1.78 2.05
N THR A 457 -17.30 -2.26 1.34
CA THR A 457 -16.91 -1.77 0.02
C THR A 457 -17.65 -2.52 -1.08
N GLY A 458 -18.09 -1.80 -2.11
CA GLY A 458 -18.67 -2.38 -3.32
C GLY A 458 -17.99 -1.85 -4.56
N GLU A 459 -17.16 -2.67 -5.21
CA GLU A 459 -16.53 -2.30 -6.48
C GLU A 459 -17.50 -2.58 -7.64
N VAL A 460 -17.93 -1.53 -8.34
CA VAL A 460 -18.87 -1.63 -9.46
C VAL A 460 -18.11 -1.44 -10.75
N MET A 461 -18.16 -2.42 -11.64
CA MET A 461 -17.37 -2.45 -12.87
C MET A 461 -18.26 -2.76 -14.09
N PRO A 462 -18.20 -1.97 -15.17
CA PRO A 462 -18.90 -2.30 -16.40
C PRO A 462 -18.15 -3.41 -17.15
N GLY A 463 -18.89 -4.18 -17.94
CA GLY A 463 -18.34 -4.94 -19.06
C GLY A 463 -18.15 -4.09 -20.31
N SER A 464 -17.77 -4.72 -21.41
CA SER A 464 -17.39 -4.03 -22.64
C SER A 464 -18.59 -3.38 -23.36
N LYS A 465 -19.81 -3.85 -23.04
CA LYS A 465 -21.07 -3.39 -23.64
C LYS A 465 -22.06 -2.79 -22.64
N THR A 466 -21.71 -2.73 -21.35
CA THR A 466 -22.59 -2.20 -20.31
C THR A 466 -22.96 -0.76 -20.62
N THR A 467 -24.25 -0.45 -20.52
CA THR A 467 -24.76 0.90 -20.71
C THR A 467 -24.51 1.77 -19.47
N ASP A 468 -24.33 3.09 -19.66
CA ASP A 468 -24.24 4.04 -18.55
C ASP A 468 -25.45 3.96 -17.61
N ASP A 469 -26.65 3.73 -18.15
CA ASP A 469 -27.86 3.49 -17.35
C ASP A 469 -27.69 2.26 -16.44
N THR A 470 -27.25 1.12 -16.99
CA THR A 470 -27.00 -0.09 -16.19
C THR A 470 -25.94 0.14 -15.12
N TYR A 471 -24.81 0.74 -15.48
CA TYR A 471 -23.73 1.05 -14.56
C TYR A 471 -24.20 1.96 -13.42
N ASN A 472 -24.91 3.04 -13.74
CA ASN A 472 -25.45 3.98 -12.76
C ASN A 472 -26.50 3.34 -11.84
N LYS A 473 -27.32 2.41 -12.35
CA LYS A 473 -28.27 1.66 -11.52
C LYS A 473 -27.56 0.73 -10.53
N LEU A 474 -26.45 0.10 -10.94
CA LEU A 474 -25.64 -0.72 -10.04
C LEU A 474 -24.95 0.14 -8.96
N LEU A 475 -24.42 1.31 -9.31
CA LEU A 475 -23.86 2.27 -8.34
C LEU A 475 -24.92 2.71 -7.32
N ALA A 476 -26.12 3.09 -7.78
CA ALA A 476 -27.22 3.49 -6.91
C ALA A 476 -27.66 2.35 -5.99
N PHE A 477 -27.78 1.14 -6.52
CA PHE A 477 -28.14 -0.04 -5.75
C PHE A 477 -27.10 -0.34 -4.66
N ALA A 478 -25.81 -0.32 -4.99
CA ALA A 478 -24.72 -0.55 -4.03
C ALA A 478 -24.76 0.45 -2.86
N ARG A 479 -25.06 1.72 -3.14
CA ARG A 479 -25.29 2.76 -2.13
C ARG A 479 -26.48 2.41 -1.22
N ASP A 480 -27.60 1.99 -1.81
CA ASP A 480 -28.85 1.73 -1.08
C ASP A 480 -28.81 0.46 -0.22
N ILE A 481 -27.82 -0.42 -0.45
CA ILE A 481 -27.46 -1.53 0.46
C ILE A 481 -26.29 -1.17 1.39
N HIS A 482 -26.03 0.13 1.61
CA HIS A 482 -25.08 0.68 2.59
C HIS A 482 -23.59 0.37 2.32
N LEU A 483 -23.22 0.19 1.05
CA LEU A 483 -21.81 0.11 0.68
C LEU A 483 -21.19 1.49 0.48
N VAL A 484 -19.91 1.60 0.81
CA VAL A 484 -18.97 2.56 0.22
C VAL A 484 -18.76 2.12 -1.23
N VAL A 485 -19.38 2.85 -2.15
CA VAL A 485 -19.37 2.52 -3.58
C VAL A 485 -18.05 2.97 -4.17
N LEU A 486 -17.38 2.05 -4.85
CA LEU A 486 -16.08 2.23 -5.49
C LEU A 486 -16.25 2.06 -7.00
N PRO A 487 -16.40 3.17 -7.76
CA PRO A 487 -16.63 3.09 -9.20
C PRO A 487 -15.37 2.66 -9.94
N VAL A 488 -15.42 1.50 -10.59
CA VAL A 488 -14.43 1.04 -11.55
C VAL A 488 -14.95 1.35 -12.95
N ARG A 489 -14.24 2.16 -13.72
CA ARG A 489 -14.70 2.74 -14.99
C ARG A 489 -14.37 1.89 -16.22
N ARG A 490 -13.43 0.95 -16.07
CA ARG A 490 -13.00 0.00 -17.10
C ARG A 490 -12.72 -1.35 -16.49
N GLU A 491 -12.79 -2.39 -17.30
CA GLU A 491 -12.51 -3.75 -16.85
C GLU A 491 -11.07 -3.89 -16.34
N GLN A 492 -10.93 -4.27 -15.06
CA GLN A 492 -9.65 -4.51 -14.41
C GLN A 492 -9.73 -5.85 -13.65
N PRO A 493 -9.01 -6.89 -14.08
CA PRO A 493 -8.86 -8.11 -13.30
C PRO A 493 -8.30 -7.79 -11.91
N GLY A 494 -8.91 -8.34 -10.85
CA GLY A 494 -8.53 -8.02 -9.48
C GLY A 494 -8.98 -6.65 -8.97
N TYR A 495 -9.72 -5.89 -9.79
CA TYR A 495 -10.28 -4.58 -9.46
C TYR A 495 -9.21 -3.60 -8.94
N ILE A 496 -9.57 -2.63 -8.08
CA ILE A 496 -8.63 -1.64 -7.56
C ILE A 496 -7.77 -2.28 -6.46
N LEU A 497 -8.38 -2.95 -5.48
CA LEU A 497 -7.68 -3.42 -4.29
C LEU A 497 -6.57 -4.41 -4.63
N ASN A 498 -6.86 -5.48 -5.37
CA ASN A 498 -5.82 -6.49 -5.64
C ASN A 498 -4.76 -5.99 -6.62
N THR A 499 -5.08 -5.01 -7.47
CA THR A 499 -4.09 -4.36 -8.32
C THR A 499 -3.03 -3.63 -7.49
N LEU A 500 -3.42 -3.02 -6.36
CA LEU A 500 -2.50 -2.41 -5.39
C LEU A 500 -1.82 -3.48 -4.51
N LEU A 501 -2.61 -4.41 -3.98
CA LEU A 501 -2.21 -5.32 -2.93
C LEU A 501 -1.20 -6.37 -3.42
N VAL A 502 -1.42 -6.99 -4.58
CA VAL A 502 -0.57 -8.10 -5.04
C VAL A 502 0.89 -7.66 -5.26
N PRO A 503 1.19 -6.57 -5.99
CA PRO A 503 2.57 -6.09 -6.14
C PRO A 503 3.24 -5.72 -4.81
N PHE A 504 2.48 -5.14 -3.89
CA PHE A 504 2.96 -4.79 -2.54
C PHE A 504 3.34 -6.02 -1.72
N LEU A 505 2.48 -7.04 -1.67
CA LEU A 505 2.76 -8.29 -0.95
C LEU A 505 3.91 -9.07 -1.59
N ASN A 506 3.95 -9.11 -2.93
CA ASN A 506 5.04 -9.74 -3.67
C ASN A 506 6.38 -9.06 -3.37
N ALA A 507 6.44 -7.72 -3.30
CA ALA A 507 7.66 -7.01 -2.93
C ALA A 507 8.17 -7.41 -1.53
N GLY A 508 7.27 -7.57 -0.55
CA GLY A 508 7.64 -8.05 0.78
C GLY A 508 8.17 -9.48 0.78
N LEU A 509 7.52 -10.38 0.05
CA LEU A 509 7.96 -11.77 -0.11
C LEU A 509 9.32 -11.86 -0.82
N ASP A 510 9.55 -11.04 -1.84
CA ASP A 510 10.82 -10.96 -2.58
C ASP A 510 11.97 -10.50 -1.68
N LEU A 511 11.75 -9.47 -0.85
CA LEU A 511 12.74 -9.01 0.13
C LEU A 511 13.12 -10.14 1.09
N ASN A 512 12.14 -10.88 1.59
CA ASN A 512 12.39 -12.00 2.49
C ASN A 512 13.10 -13.18 1.79
N ALA A 513 12.61 -13.61 0.63
CA ALA A 513 13.15 -14.75 -0.10
C ALA A 513 14.59 -14.51 -0.60
N ARG A 514 14.98 -13.25 -0.82
CA ARG A 514 16.35 -12.87 -1.19
C ARG A 514 17.27 -12.68 0.02
N GLY A 515 16.74 -12.80 1.24
CA GLY A 515 17.47 -12.68 2.50
C GLY A 515 17.82 -11.23 2.87
N VAL A 516 17.06 -10.25 2.36
CA VAL A 516 17.27 -8.83 2.67
C VAL A 516 16.86 -8.54 4.11
N ALA A 517 15.70 -9.04 4.53
CA ALA A 517 15.17 -8.85 5.88
C ALA A 517 14.17 -9.95 6.28
N GLU A 518 13.97 -10.09 7.59
CA GLU A 518 12.93 -10.97 8.15
C GLU A 518 11.54 -10.31 8.06
N PRO A 519 10.44 -11.09 8.07
CA PRO A 519 9.07 -10.58 7.98
C PRO A 519 8.76 -9.43 8.93
N GLU A 520 9.18 -9.56 10.20
CA GLU A 520 8.96 -8.57 11.25
C GLU A 520 9.61 -7.23 10.93
N LEU A 521 10.85 -7.23 10.42
CA LEU A 521 11.55 -6.00 10.08
C LEU A 521 10.94 -5.33 8.83
N ILE A 522 10.48 -6.13 7.87
CA ILE A 522 9.82 -5.63 6.65
C ILE A 522 8.50 -4.94 7.04
N ASP A 523 7.68 -5.59 7.87
CA ASP A 523 6.43 -5.01 8.36
C ASP A 523 6.67 -3.77 9.20
N LYS A 524 7.60 -3.83 10.16
CA LYS A 524 7.98 -2.69 11.01
C LYS A 524 8.40 -1.49 10.17
N THR A 525 9.22 -1.69 9.15
CA THR A 525 9.68 -0.62 8.26
C THR A 525 8.50 0.05 7.56
N TRP A 526 7.59 -0.75 6.98
CA TRP A 526 6.38 -0.22 6.32
C TRP A 526 5.48 0.55 7.28
N MET A 527 5.23 -0.01 8.47
CA MET A 527 4.33 0.57 9.46
C MET A 527 4.86 1.90 10.00
N ILE A 528 6.16 2.02 10.27
CA ILE A 528 6.76 3.31 10.68
C ILE A 528 6.72 4.32 9.54
N ALA A 529 7.10 3.90 8.32
CA ALA A 529 7.19 4.81 7.19
C ALA A 529 5.84 5.37 6.72
N THR A 530 4.74 4.64 6.96
CA THR A 530 3.42 4.98 6.41
C THR A 530 2.34 5.23 7.47
N GLY A 531 2.60 4.89 8.73
CA GLY A 531 1.56 4.86 9.78
C GLY A 531 0.54 3.73 9.60
N ALA A 532 0.73 2.82 8.64
CA ALA A 532 -0.20 1.73 8.42
C ALA A 532 -0.30 0.81 9.65
N PRO A 533 -1.50 0.29 9.97
CA PRO A 533 -1.71 -0.57 11.14
C PRO A 533 -1.13 -1.99 10.97
N MET A 534 -0.70 -2.35 9.76
CA MET A 534 -0.26 -3.70 9.40
C MET A 534 0.71 -3.64 8.21
N GLY A 535 1.76 -4.46 8.25
CA GLY A 535 2.68 -4.66 7.14
C GLY A 535 2.29 -5.81 6.21
N PRO A 536 3.05 -6.03 5.11
CA PRO A 536 2.73 -7.06 4.11
C PRO A 536 2.61 -8.47 4.68
N PHE A 537 3.44 -8.89 5.65
CA PHE A 537 3.37 -10.24 6.21
C PHE A 537 2.18 -10.43 7.15
N GLY A 538 1.83 -9.40 7.93
CA GLY A 538 0.58 -9.37 8.68
C GLY A 538 -0.64 -9.50 7.76
N ILE A 539 -0.62 -8.83 6.61
CA ILE A 539 -1.70 -8.93 5.61
C ILE A 539 -1.73 -10.32 4.96
N ILE A 540 -0.57 -10.91 4.64
CA ILE A 540 -0.50 -12.28 4.11
C ILE A 540 -1.10 -13.29 5.11
N ASP A 541 -0.82 -13.14 6.40
CA ASP A 541 -1.41 -14.00 7.43
C ASP A 541 -2.92 -13.80 7.57
N ASN A 542 -3.43 -12.58 7.33
CA ASN A 542 -4.86 -12.28 7.31
C ASN A 542 -5.57 -12.89 6.09
N VAL A 543 -4.97 -12.74 4.90
CA VAL A 543 -5.46 -13.31 3.63
C VAL A 543 -5.37 -14.85 3.64
N GLY A 544 -4.33 -15.39 4.25
CA GLY A 544 -4.02 -16.81 4.34
C GLY A 544 -2.99 -17.28 3.31
N LEU A 545 -2.00 -18.04 3.78
CA LEU A 545 -0.83 -18.41 2.97
C LEU A 545 -1.15 -19.30 1.77
N ASN A 546 -2.23 -20.09 1.82
CA ASN A 546 -2.66 -20.92 0.68
C ASN A 546 -3.03 -20.06 -0.53
N THR A 547 -3.74 -18.96 -0.31
CA THR A 547 -4.14 -18.03 -1.37
C THR A 547 -2.91 -17.37 -1.97
N THR A 548 -2.03 -16.84 -1.12
CA THR A 548 -0.78 -16.20 -1.55
C THR A 548 0.11 -17.18 -2.32
N LYS A 549 0.23 -18.42 -1.86
CA LYS A 549 0.99 -19.47 -2.56
C LYS A 549 0.42 -19.72 -3.96
N ASN A 550 -0.89 -19.89 -4.10
CA ASN A 550 -1.50 -20.20 -5.39
C ASN A 550 -1.28 -19.06 -6.41
N ILE A 551 -1.37 -17.80 -5.96
CA ILE A 551 -1.07 -16.64 -6.82
C ILE A 551 0.39 -16.68 -7.26
N LYS A 552 1.32 -16.83 -6.31
CA LYS A 552 2.75 -16.86 -6.60
C LYS A 552 3.18 -18.07 -7.44
N GLU A 553 2.52 -19.23 -7.28
CA GLU A 553 2.75 -20.42 -8.09
C GLU A 553 2.30 -20.19 -9.55
N ALA A 554 1.17 -19.53 -9.77
CA ALA A 554 0.73 -19.14 -11.10
C ALA A 554 1.65 -18.09 -11.77
N GLU A 555 2.26 -17.19 -10.98
CA GLU A 555 3.31 -16.28 -11.45
C GLU A 555 4.58 -17.06 -11.84
N TYR A 556 5.07 -17.95 -10.97
CA TYR A 556 6.23 -18.79 -11.22
C TYR A 556 6.09 -19.64 -12.50
N GLU A 557 4.90 -20.21 -12.74
CA GLU A 557 4.62 -20.96 -13.98
C GLU A 557 4.78 -20.12 -15.26
N GLN A 558 4.62 -18.79 -15.15
CA GLN A 558 4.76 -17.85 -16.27
C GLN A 558 6.18 -17.29 -16.39
N THR A 559 6.82 -16.98 -15.27
CA THR A 559 8.13 -16.31 -15.22
C THR A 559 9.30 -17.29 -15.23
N ASN A 560 9.11 -18.47 -14.62
CA ASN A 560 10.16 -19.41 -14.23
C ASN A 560 11.31 -18.72 -13.46
N ASP A 561 10.96 -17.71 -12.64
CA ASP A 561 11.91 -16.96 -11.81
C ASP A 561 12.31 -17.76 -10.55
N GLU A 562 13.60 -17.74 -10.21
CA GLU A 562 14.14 -18.49 -9.08
C GLU A 562 13.72 -17.92 -7.71
N THR A 563 13.47 -16.61 -7.63
CA THR A 563 12.94 -15.97 -6.41
C THR A 563 11.49 -16.37 -6.21
N ASP A 564 10.68 -16.34 -7.27
CA ASP A 564 9.30 -16.83 -7.22
C ASP A 564 9.24 -18.27 -6.71
N LYS A 565 10.13 -19.15 -7.22
CA LYS A 565 10.23 -20.54 -6.75
C LYS A 565 10.51 -20.64 -5.25
N LYS A 566 11.48 -19.86 -4.75
CA LYS A 566 11.82 -19.81 -3.32
C LYS A 566 10.64 -19.38 -2.46
N ILE A 567 9.85 -18.41 -2.93
CA ILE A 567 8.66 -17.94 -2.22
C ILE A 567 7.61 -19.06 -2.18
N VAL A 568 7.35 -19.74 -3.30
CA VAL A 568 6.42 -20.89 -3.35
C VAL A 568 6.85 -21.97 -2.35
N ASP A 569 8.14 -22.29 -2.28
CA ASP A 569 8.68 -23.30 -1.36
C ASP A 569 8.59 -22.87 0.10
N LEU A 570 8.91 -21.60 0.41
CA LEU A 570 8.77 -21.02 1.75
C LEU A 570 7.32 -21.11 2.23
N LEU A 571 6.36 -20.71 1.39
CA LEU A 571 4.94 -20.76 1.73
C LEU A 571 4.46 -22.21 1.89
N GLN A 572 4.89 -23.13 1.02
CA GLN A 572 4.57 -24.55 1.14
C GLN A 572 5.11 -25.14 2.44
N GLU A 573 6.33 -24.83 2.84
CA GLU A 573 6.92 -25.30 4.10
C GLU A 573 6.10 -24.86 5.32
N LYS A 574 5.63 -23.60 5.33
CA LYS A 574 4.75 -23.10 6.38
C LYS A 574 3.39 -23.79 6.39
N ILE A 575 2.80 -23.98 5.22
CA ILE A 575 1.52 -24.69 5.07
C ILE A 575 1.63 -26.13 5.57
N ASP A 576 2.71 -26.84 5.25
CA ASP A 576 2.96 -28.22 5.70
C ASP A 576 3.11 -28.32 7.24
N LYS A 577 3.51 -27.23 7.90
CA LYS A 577 3.58 -27.12 9.36
C LYS A 577 2.25 -26.70 10.00
N GLY A 578 1.21 -26.42 9.20
CA GLY A 578 -0.07 -25.88 9.67
C GLY A 578 -0.05 -24.39 9.99
N GLU A 579 1.02 -23.68 9.62
CA GLU A 579 1.19 -22.23 9.87
C GLU A 579 0.54 -21.44 8.72
N THR A 580 -0.78 -21.51 8.57
CA THR A 580 -1.46 -20.98 7.37
C THR A 580 -2.03 -19.56 7.50
N GLY A 581 -1.91 -18.92 8.67
CA GLY A 581 -2.33 -17.55 8.92
C GLY A 581 -3.10 -17.38 10.24
N ILE A 582 -3.78 -16.23 10.38
CA ILE A 582 -4.48 -15.83 11.62
C ILE A 582 -5.53 -16.87 12.04
N ASN A 583 -6.25 -17.47 11.08
CA ASN A 583 -7.32 -18.42 11.36
C ASN A 583 -6.85 -19.70 12.07
N GLU A 584 -5.61 -20.13 11.82
CA GLU A 584 -5.00 -21.29 12.51
C GLU A 584 -4.18 -20.86 13.74
N GLY A 585 -4.23 -19.57 14.10
CA GLY A 585 -3.47 -18.97 15.20
C GLY A 585 -1.98 -18.78 14.92
N LYS A 586 -1.50 -19.13 13.71
CA LYS A 586 -0.08 -19.00 13.34
C LYS A 586 0.12 -18.93 11.82
N GLY A 587 0.98 -18.02 11.39
CA GLY A 587 1.44 -17.85 10.02
C GLY A 587 2.91 -17.44 9.99
N PHE A 588 3.24 -16.28 9.43
CA PHE A 588 4.53 -15.61 9.65
C PHE A 588 4.68 -15.13 11.09
N TYR A 589 3.57 -14.79 11.75
CA TYR A 589 3.53 -14.47 13.16
C TYR A 589 2.80 -15.55 13.98
N ASP A 590 3.00 -15.51 15.30
CA ASP A 590 2.23 -16.29 16.27
C ASP A 590 1.11 -15.41 16.86
N TYR A 591 -0.15 -15.84 16.72
CA TYR A 591 -1.33 -15.10 17.16
C TYR A 591 -1.96 -15.66 18.43
N SER A 592 -1.31 -16.62 19.10
CA SER A 592 -1.84 -17.28 20.30
C SER A 592 -2.07 -16.32 21.48
N ASP A 593 -1.25 -15.27 21.58
CA ASP A 593 -1.33 -14.23 22.62
C ASP A 593 -1.90 -12.88 22.09
N GLY A 594 -2.58 -12.91 20.93
CA GLY A 594 -3.14 -11.73 20.27
C GLY A 594 -2.36 -11.32 19.02
N ILE A 595 -2.63 -10.11 18.50
CA ILE A 595 -2.02 -9.60 17.27
C ILE A 595 -0.64 -8.99 17.61
N PRO A 596 0.50 -9.55 17.12
CA PRO A 596 1.82 -9.13 17.60
C PRO A 596 2.18 -7.67 17.31
N TYR A 597 1.82 -7.17 16.14
CA TYR A 597 2.07 -5.78 15.74
C TYR A 597 1.13 -4.76 16.40
N ASN A 598 0.21 -5.19 17.27
CA ASN A 598 -0.49 -4.29 18.19
C ASN A 598 0.29 -4.06 19.50
N ASN A 599 1.41 -4.75 19.72
CA ASN A 599 2.29 -4.50 20.85
C ASN A 599 2.92 -3.09 20.71
N PRO A 600 2.79 -2.20 21.70
CA PRO A 600 3.41 -0.87 21.66
C PRO A 600 4.93 -0.87 21.45
N ASP A 601 5.60 -1.99 21.73
CA ASP A 601 7.05 -2.14 21.55
C ASP A 601 7.43 -2.71 20.16
N PHE A 602 6.47 -3.13 19.33
CA PHE A 602 6.74 -3.69 17.99
C PHE A 602 7.46 -2.67 17.08
N LEU A 603 7.08 -1.40 17.18
CA LEU A 603 7.65 -0.31 16.37
C LEU A 603 8.89 0.33 17.00
N LYS A 604 9.28 -0.06 18.22
CA LYS A 604 10.38 0.57 18.96
C LYS A 604 11.74 -0.02 18.66
#